data_AF-A0A653TFX2-F1
#
_entry.id   AF-A0A653TFX2-F1
#
_cell.length_a   1.000
_cell.length_b   1.000
_cell.length_c   1.000
_cell.angle_alpha   90.00
_cell.angle_beta   90.00
_cell.angle_gamma   90.00
#
_symmetry.space_group_name_H-M   'P 1'
#
loop_
_entity.id
_entity.type
_entity.pdbx_description
1 polymer ?
#
loop_
_entity_poly.entity_id
_entity_poly.type
_entity_poly.pdbx_seq_one_letter_code
_entity_poly.pdbx_strand_id
1 'polypeptide(L)'
;MTLPGVVLVGARGYGLHHRANIDRLVAAGVCTVTAVVDPALGTTADAGVPVVADVAAARRLGPVDVVVVAAPIAAHLPLTLDALDAGADVLLEKPPVTTRDALDVLLEAERRTGRVVQVGFQSLGSAALPAFRDGALVGAVRSAAAVGTWTRDRAYWDRSPWAGRRRVGGVDVLDGVVTNPLAHAVATALALVGCRRTADVARVEVELYRANAIEGDDTSAVRVTTTAGLEATAALTLCATTEVPPTVRVRGATGDGVLHYTTDDVTIDGATTRLERTDLLENLLAHRSHGDELLVPLVSTGAFVEVLEAVRATEPVQLDHPWVTWEGEGPTRRPVVTGVEATIERAADARALFSEVGAPWAHTARDQTLQELRVDDVTVAVERDGAGTIATSSPRPYLHPVRTLGGTVVSAHHPGDHDWHCGVGVAIPDVDGVNCWGGRTYVHGPGYVWRDDHGSVEVVHAAQHGHGSTEELVWRGPDRAVVLHEDRALRWRSVGTGWELSWSSSFRAPGDSPVHLGGPGSNGRVGAGYGGFSWRFPECTGVVVRTADAEGETAVHGSVAPWISWSAVFDGGPATIRIEALDHHDPWFVRAEEYPAIGSALAWDIPAVVQPGAPLVRSFRATITDGGTLAG
;
A
#
# COMPACT_ATOMS: atom_id res chain seq x y z
N MET A 1 -47.98 13.25 -0.42
CA MET A 1 -47.04 12.38 -1.16
C MET A 1 -46.51 11.36 -0.17
N THR A 2 -46.26 10.12 -0.60
CA THR A 2 -45.59 9.12 0.25
C THR A 2 -44.15 9.58 0.48
N LEU A 3 -43.69 9.57 1.73
CA LEU A 3 -42.29 9.88 2.04
C LEU A 3 -41.36 8.82 1.43
N PRO A 4 -40.16 9.21 0.97
CA PRO A 4 -39.20 8.27 0.41
C PRO A 4 -38.70 7.28 1.48
N GLY A 5 -38.64 6.00 1.12
CA GLY A 5 -38.07 4.94 1.95
C GLY A 5 -36.57 4.80 1.78
N VAL A 6 -35.83 4.85 2.90
CA VAL A 6 -34.38 4.75 2.96
C VAL A 6 -33.97 3.38 3.49
N VAL A 7 -33.00 2.74 2.84
CA VAL A 7 -32.31 1.54 3.33
C VAL A 7 -30.87 1.89 3.66
N LEU A 8 -30.40 1.50 4.85
CA LEU A 8 -29.00 1.65 5.25
C LEU A 8 -28.26 0.31 5.09
N VAL A 9 -27.19 0.28 4.31
CA VAL A 9 -26.29 -0.86 4.15
C VAL A 9 -24.98 -0.58 4.88
N GLY A 10 -24.64 -1.42 5.86
CA GLY A 10 -23.54 -1.20 6.80
C GLY A 10 -23.94 -0.22 7.91
N ALA A 11 -24.32 -0.75 9.08
CA ALA A 11 -24.80 0.03 10.23
C ALA A 11 -23.76 0.13 11.36
N ARG A 12 -22.53 -0.30 11.11
CA ARG A 12 -21.38 -0.18 12.02
C ARG A 12 -20.37 0.85 11.53
N GLY A 13 -19.40 1.19 12.38
CA GLY A 13 -18.35 2.15 12.03
C GLY A 13 -18.96 3.50 11.61
N TYR A 14 -18.66 3.95 10.39
CA TYR A 14 -19.22 5.20 9.86
C TYR A 14 -20.74 5.13 9.61
N GLY A 15 -21.29 3.93 9.39
CA GLY A 15 -22.74 3.70 9.25
C GLY A 15 -23.56 4.17 10.45
N LEU A 16 -22.97 4.28 11.64
CA LEU A 16 -23.63 4.85 12.82
C LEU A 16 -23.97 6.34 12.64
N HIS A 17 -23.12 7.10 11.93
CA HIS A 17 -23.38 8.50 11.62
C HIS A 17 -24.52 8.63 10.60
N HIS A 18 -24.54 7.77 9.57
CA HIS A 18 -25.64 7.69 8.62
C HIS A 18 -26.94 7.30 9.31
N ARG A 19 -26.91 6.33 10.22
CA ARG A 19 -28.08 5.94 11.01
C ARG A 19 -28.64 7.10 11.81
N ALA A 20 -27.79 7.82 12.55
CA ALA A 20 -28.20 9.00 13.31
C ALA A 20 -28.76 10.12 12.41
N ASN A 21 -28.17 10.33 11.23
CA ASN A 21 -28.65 11.33 10.27
C ASN A 21 -30.01 10.94 9.69
N ILE A 22 -30.19 9.67 9.32
CA ILE A 22 -31.47 9.13 8.84
C ILE A 22 -32.54 9.28 9.93
N ASP A 23 -32.25 8.93 11.18
CA ASP A 23 -33.21 9.06 12.29
C ASP A 23 -33.62 10.53 12.51
N ARG A 24 -32.68 11.48 12.36
CA ARG A 24 -32.96 12.93 12.38
C ARG A 24 -33.93 13.33 11.25
N LEU A 25 -33.71 12.84 10.04
CA LEU A 25 -34.57 13.13 8.87
C LEU A 25 -35.96 12.50 8.98
N VAL A 26 -36.05 11.31 9.59
CA VAL A 26 -37.32 10.66 9.90
C VAL A 26 -38.10 11.46 10.94
N ALA A 27 -37.43 11.92 12.00
CA ALA A 27 -38.04 12.78 13.01
C ALA A 27 -38.52 14.12 12.42
N ALA A 28 -37.84 14.63 11.39
CA ALA A 28 -38.23 15.82 10.63
C ALA A 28 -39.34 15.55 9.58
N GLY A 29 -39.77 14.30 9.40
CA GLY A 29 -40.80 13.93 8.42
C GLY A 29 -40.35 14.03 6.97
N VAL A 30 -39.05 13.93 6.71
CA VAL A 30 -38.45 14.05 5.36
C VAL A 30 -38.40 12.69 4.65
N CYS A 31 -38.18 11.60 5.39
CA CYS A 31 -38.11 10.24 4.86
C CYS A 31 -38.60 9.19 5.88
N THR A 32 -38.65 7.92 5.47
CA THR A 32 -38.86 6.76 6.37
C THR A 32 -37.67 5.81 6.30
N VAL A 33 -37.41 5.01 7.34
CA VAL A 33 -36.43 3.90 7.27
C VAL A 33 -37.16 2.61 6.95
N THR A 34 -36.81 1.98 5.83
CA THR A 34 -37.44 0.74 5.37
C THR A 34 -36.77 -0.48 6.02
N ALA A 35 -35.44 -0.52 6.00
CA ALA A 35 -34.67 -1.61 6.58
C ALA A 35 -33.19 -1.23 6.78
N VAL A 36 -32.50 -2.04 7.57
CA VAL A 36 -31.03 -2.07 7.68
C VAL A 36 -30.51 -3.37 7.06
N VAL A 37 -29.41 -3.29 6.31
CA VAL A 37 -28.69 -4.43 5.77
C VAL A 37 -27.29 -4.45 6.38
N ASP A 38 -27.07 -5.33 7.35
CA ASP A 38 -25.75 -5.51 7.95
C ASP A 38 -25.61 -6.95 8.48
N PRO A 39 -24.82 -7.81 7.80
CA PRO A 39 -24.67 -9.21 8.22
C PRO A 39 -23.96 -9.33 9.58
N ALA A 40 -23.23 -8.31 10.02
CA ALA A 40 -22.45 -8.36 11.24
C ALA A 40 -23.31 -8.07 12.48
N LEU A 41 -24.48 -7.43 12.36
CA LEU A 41 -25.37 -7.12 13.49
C LEU A 41 -25.85 -8.38 14.22
N GLY A 42 -26.11 -9.47 13.50
CA GLY A 42 -26.57 -10.73 14.10
C GLY A 42 -27.95 -10.66 14.77
N THR A 43 -28.73 -9.61 14.50
CA THR A 43 -30.10 -9.40 15.01
C THR A 43 -31.09 -9.28 13.85
N THR A 44 -32.38 -9.42 14.13
CA THR A 44 -33.46 -9.22 13.15
C THR A 44 -34.05 -7.81 13.18
N ALA A 45 -33.61 -6.97 14.11
CA ALA A 45 -34.02 -5.58 14.23
C ALA A 45 -32.90 -4.70 14.85
N ASP A 46 -32.86 -3.44 14.42
CA ASP A 46 -31.98 -2.37 14.90
C ASP A 46 -32.83 -1.16 15.31
N ALA A 47 -32.96 -0.94 16.63
CA ALA A 47 -33.82 0.07 17.23
C ALA A 47 -35.28 0.06 16.68
N GLY A 48 -35.82 -1.14 16.41
CA GLY A 48 -37.17 -1.33 15.87
C GLY A 48 -37.26 -1.29 14.34
N VAL A 49 -36.17 -0.99 13.63
CA VAL A 49 -36.09 -1.11 12.16
C VAL A 49 -35.71 -2.55 11.79
N PRO A 50 -36.41 -3.20 10.84
CA PRO A 50 -36.06 -4.54 10.40
C PRO A 50 -34.63 -4.64 9.87
N VAL A 51 -33.89 -5.65 10.32
CA VAL A 51 -32.58 -6.02 9.75
C VAL A 51 -32.80 -7.18 8.77
N VAL A 52 -32.38 -7.00 7.53
CA VAL A 52 -32.60 -7.94 6.44
C VAL A 52 -31.30 -8.29 5.72
N ALA A 53 -31.33 -9.35 4.91
CA ALA A 53 -30.14 -9.87 4.24
C ALA A 53 -29.63 -8.98 3.11
N ASP A 54 -30.53 -8.32 2.38
CA ASP A 54 -30.21 -7.56 1.16
C ASP A 54 -31.29 -6.52 0.81
N VAL A 55 -30.99 -5.69 -0.20
CA VAL A 55 -31.91 -4.66 -0.72
C VAL A 55 -33.20 -5.28 -1.27
N ALA A 56 -33.13 -6.46 -1.90
CA ALA A 56 -34.30 -7.15 -2.43
C ALA A 56 -35.27 -7.59 -1.31
N ALA A 57 -34.75 -7.95 -0.14
CA ALA A 57 -35.52 -8.24 1.06
C ALA A 57 -36.17 -6.98 1.65
N ALA A 58 -35.46 -5.85 1.65
CA ALA A 58 -36.02 -4.57 2.09
C ALA A 58 -37.24 -4.17 1.24
N ARG A 59 -37.20 -4.38 -0.08
CA ARG A 59 -38.35 -4.09 -0.98
C ARG A 59 -39.63 -4.85 -0.66
N ARG A 60 -39.54 -5.99 0.02
CA ARG A 60 -40.72 -6.76 0.46
C ARG A 60 -41.39 -6.15 1.69
N LEU A 61 -40.69 -5.26 2.40
CA LEU A 61 -41.17 -4.59 3.61
C LEU A 61 -41.75 -3.20 3.34
N GLY A 62 -41.25 -2.49 2.32
CA GLY A 62 -41.71 -1.16 1.98
C GLY A 62 -40.95 -0.52 0.81
N PRO A 63 -41.18 0.78 0.56
CA PRO A 63 -40.49 1.54 -0.48
C PRO A 63 -38.97 1.51 -0.30
N VAL A 64 -38.22 1.39 -1.40
CA VAL A 64 -36.76 1.51 -1.42
C VAL A 64 -36.43 2.56 -2.47
N ASP A 65 -36.49 3.81 -2.04
CA ASP A 65 -36.30 4.98 -2.89
C ASP A 65 -34.84 5.44 -2.89
N VAL A 66 -34.19 5.33 -1.71
CA VAL A 66 -32.78 5.65 -1.51
C VAL A 66 -32.09 4.52 -0.76
N VAL A 67 -30.89 4.16 -1.20
CA VAL A 67 -29.99 3.24 -0.48
C VAL A 67 -28.73 3.99 -0.07
N VAL A 68 -28.42 3.99 1.22
CA VAL A 68 -27.15 4.50 1.75
C VAL A 68 -26.18 3.33 1.89
N VAL A 69 -25.07 3.35 1.17
CA VAL A 69 -24.04 2.32 1.20
C VAL A 69 -22.85 2.82 2.01
N ALA A 70 -22.72 2.32 3.24
CA ALA A 70 -21.63 2.57 4.18
C ALA A 70 -20.90 1.26 4.56
N ALA A 71 -20.82 0.34 3.60
CA ALA A 71 -20.08 -0.92 3.72
C ALA A 71 -18.58 -0.72 3.46
N PRO A 72 -17.71 -1.72 3.72
CA PRO A 72 -16.32 -1.67 3.28
C PRO A 72 -16.21 -1.48 1.76
N ILE A 73 -15.18 -0.77 1.31
CA ILE A 73 -15.00 -0.35 -0.10
C ILE A 73 -15.08 -1.50 -1.11
N ALA A 74 -14.59 -2.69 -0.75
CA ALA A 74 -14.66 -3.89 -1.58
C ALA A 74 -16.10 -4.30 -1.95
N ALA A 75 -17.07 -3.91 -1.14
CA ALA A 75 -18.49 -4.20 -1.36
C ALA A 75 -19.25 -3.05 -2.08
N HIS A 76 -18.63 -1.88 -2.27
CA HIS A 76 -19.29 -0.71 -2.87
C HIS A 76 -19.90 -1.03 -4.24
N LEU A 77 -19.07 -1.50 -5.19
CA LEU A 77 -19.51 -1.78 -6.56
C LEU A 77 -20.72 -2.74 -6.63
N PRO A 78 -20.67 -3.97 -6.09
CA PRO A 78 -21.81 -4.88 -6.19
C PRO A 78 -23.06 -4.35 -5.46
N LEU A 79 -22.91 -3.76 -4.27
CA LEU A 79 -24.06 -3.23 -3.51
C LEU A 79 -24.72 -2.03 -4.20
N THR A 80 -23.93 -1.16 -4.83
CA THR A 80 -24.46 -0.03 -5.60
C THR A 80 -25.17 -0.50 -6.86
N LEU A 81 -24.64 -1.50 -7.58
CA LEU A 81 -25.32 -2.08 -8.73
C LEU A 81 -26.67 -2.68 -8.35
N ASP A 82 -26.72 -3.47 -7.27
CA ASP A 82 -27.96 -4.06 -6.75
C ASP A 82 -29.00 -2.99 -6.37
N ALA A 83 -28.55 -1.88 -5.77
CA ALA A 83 -29.42 -0.77 -5.40
C ALA A 83 -29.98 -0.02 -6.62
N LEU A 84 -29.15 0.26 -7.63
CA LEU A 84 -29.58 0.90 -8.87
C LEU A 84 -30.56 0.00 -9.64
N ASP A 85 -30.29 -1.31 -9.71
CA ASP A 85 -31.16 -2.30 -10.34
C ASP A 85 -32.49 -2.50 -9.59
N ALA A 86 -32.49 -2.27 -8.27
CA ALA A 86 -33.70 -2.20 -7.46
C ALA A 86 -34.54 -0.93 -7.73
N GLY A 87 -34.01 0.05 -8.48
CA GLY A 87 -34.67 1.31 -8.80
C GLY A 87 -34.50 2.38 -7.72
N ALA A 88 -33.46 2.29 -6.89
CA ALA A 88 -33.15 3.28 -5.87
C ALA A 88 -32.06 4.26 -6.32
N ASP A 89 -32.13 5.50 -5.85
CA ASP A 89 -30.98 6.41 -5.90
C ASP A 89 -30.01 6.04 -4.76
N VAL A 90 -28.72 6.31 -4.90
CA VAL A 90 -27.70 5.82 -3.95
C VAL A 90 -26.91 6.97 -3.34
N LEU A 91 -26.75 6.96 -2.02
CA LEU A 91 -25.69 7.68 -1.33
C LEU A 91 -24.56 6.69 -1.02
N LEU A 92 -23.46 6.79 -1.76
CA LEU A 92 -22.33 5.87 -1.68
C LEU A 92 -21.18 6.49 -0.89
N GLU A 93 -20.70 5.84 0.16
CA GLU A 93 -19.54 6.32 0.91
C GLU A 93 -18.28 6.45 0.06
N LYS A 94 -17.36 7.31 0.51
CA LYS A 94 -16.08 7.53 -0.17
C LYS A 94 -15.04 6.47 0.23
N PRO A 95 -14.08 6.15 -0.65
CA PRO A 95 -14.11 6.39 -2.10
C PRO A 95 -15.22 5.57 -2.77
N PRO A 96 -15.80 6.04 -3.90
CA PRO A 96 -16.88 5.31 -4.55
C PRO A 96 -16.41 3.94 -5.07
N VAL A 97 -15.21 3.89 -5.66
CA VAL A 97 -14.54 2.70 -6.20
C VAL A 97 -13.03 2.92 -6.17
N THR A 98 -12.24 1.86 -6.41
CA THR A 98 -10.77 1.91 -6.42
C THR A 98 -10.14 2.03 -7.80
N THR A 99 -10.89 1.81 -8.89
CA THR A 99 -10.37 1.82 -10.25
C THR A 99 -11.26 2.59 -11.22
N ARG A 100 -10.68 3.05 -12.34
CA ARG A 100 -11.40 3.67 -13.46
C ARG A 100 -12.44 2.73 -14.05
N ASP A 101 -12.07 1.47 -14.28
CA ASP A 101 -12.98 0.48 -14.87
C ASP A 101 -14.22 0.29 -13.99
N ALA A 102 -14.06 0.23 -12.67
CA ALA A 102 -15.17 0.13 -11.74
C ALA A 102 -16.05 1.40 -11.73
N LEU A 103 -15.45 2.58 -11.92
CA LEU A 103 -16.18 3.84 -12.04
C LEU A 103 -17.04 3.83 -13.30
N ASP A 104 -16.47 3.40 -14.43
CA ASP A 104 -17.18 3.32 -15.71
C ASP A 104 -18.36 2.35 -15.66
N VAL A 105 -18.21 1.22 -14.95
CA VAL A 105 -19.31 0.27 -14.69
C VAL A 105 -20.45 0.95 -13.93
N LEU A 106 -20.17 1.72 -12.88
CA LEU A 106 -21.21 2.44 -12.13
C LEU A 106 -21.86 3.56 -12.97
N LEU A 107 -21.08 4.29 -13.76
CA LEU A 107 -21.60 5.33 -14.66
C LEU A 107 -22.52 4.74 -15.75
N GLU A 108 -22.21 3.54 -16.25
CA GLU A 108 -23.10 2.82 -17.17
C GLU A 108 -24.37 2.35 -16.47
N ALA A 109 -24.28 1.91 -15.21
CA ALA A 109 -25.45 1.55 -14.41
C ALA A 109 -26.38 2.75 -14.17
N GLU A 110 -25.86 3.95 -13.86
CA GLU A 110 -26.67 5.18 -13.79
C GLU A 110 -27.42 5.44 -15.09
N ARG A 111 -26.73 5.36 -16.25
CA ARG A 111 -27.35 5.55 -17.58
C ARG A 111 -28.44 4.52 -17.86
N ARG A 112 -28.18 3.24 -17.56
CA ARG A 112 -29.08 2.11 -17.84
C ARG A 112 -30.34 2.16 -16.99
N THR A 113 -30.22 2.52 -15.72
CA THR A 113 -31.32 2.50 -14.74
C THR A 113 -32.06 3.84 -14.64
N GLY A 114 -31.42 4.92 -15.08
CA GLY A 114 -31.92 6.29 -14.89
C GLY A 114 -31.97 6.70 -13.41
N ARG A 115 -31.25 5.99 -12.54
CA ARG A 115 -31.05 6.32 -11.12
C ARG A 115 -29.70 7.01 -10.94
N VAL A 116 -29.53 7.73 -9.84
CA VAL A 116 -28.33 8.53 -9.58
C VAL A 116 -27.55 8.03 -8.37
N VAL A 117 -26.25 8.28 -8.37
CA VAL A 117 -25.32 8.03 -7.27
C VAL A 117 -24.71 9.37 -6.83
N GLN A 118 -24.92 9.70 -5.55
CA GLN A 118 -24.22 10.77 -4.85
C GLN A 118 -23.12 10.16 -3.96
N VAL A 119 -21.91 10.72 -4.02
CA VAL A 119 -20.75 10.19 -3.27
C VAL A 119 -20.53 10.97 -1.97
N GLY A 120 -20.24 10.26 -0.88
CA GLY A 120 -20.14 10.73 0.51
C GLY A 120 -18.96 11.66 0.84
N PHE A 121 -18.48 12.48 -0.10
CA PHE A 121 -17.49 13.53 0.17
C PHE A 121 -18.14 14.75 0.84
N GLN A 122 -18.52 14.62 2.12
CA GLN A 122 -19.26 15.64 2.89
C GLN A 122 -18.63 17.05 2.85
N SER A 123 -17.30 17.17 2.74
CA SER A 123 -16.60 18.45 2.60
C SER A 123 -16.98 19.23 1.34
N LEU A 124 -17.43 18.54 0.28
CA LEU A 124 -17.87 19.16 -0.96
C LEU A 124 -19.28 19.76 -0.88
N GLY A 125 -20.00 19.52 0.23
CA GLY A 125 -21.27 20.19 0.53
C GLY A 125 -21.10 21.57 1.17
N SER A 126 -19.86 22.03 1.39
CA SER A 126 -19.56 23.34 1.96
C SER A 126 -19.86 24.48 0.99
N ALA A 127 -20.56 25.52 1.46
CA ALA A 127 -20.78 26.75 0.71
C ALA A 127 -19.49 27.54 0.42
N ALA A 128 -18.37 27.18 1.07
CA ALA A 128 -17.06 27.73 0.75
C ALA A 128 -16.60 27.41 -0.67
N LEU A 129 -16.94 26.23 -1.21
CA LEU A 129 -16.49 25.82 -2.53
C LEU A 129 -16.99 26.75 -3.64
N PRO A 130 -18.31 27.01 -3.80
CA PRO A 130 -18.78 27.98 -4.77
C PRO A 130 -18.26 29.40 -4.47
N ALA A 131 -18.20 29.82 -3.20
CA ALA A 131 -17.67 31.15 -2.84
C ALA A 131 -16.22 31.38 -3.30
N PHE A 132 -15.36 30.36 -3.21
CA PHE A 132 -14.01 30.40 -3.77
C PHE A 132 -14.02 30.36 -5.30
N ARG A 133 -14.77 29.41 -5.90
CA ARG A 133 -14.74 29.16 -7.35
C ARG A 133 -15.35 30.29 -8.18
N ASP A 134 -16.37 30.96 -7.66
CA ASP A 134 -17.02 32.11 -8.30
C ASP A 134 -16.19 33.39 -8.14
N GLY A 135 -15.08 33.32 -7.38
CA GLY A 135 -14.13 34.41 -7.18
C GLY A 135 -14.56 35.43 -6.14
N ALA A 136 -15.62 35.18 -5.38
CA ALA A 136 -16.13 36.09 -4.35
C ALA A 136 -15.14 36.30 -3.20
N LEU A 137 -14.28 35.32 -2.94
CA LEU A 137 -13.32 35.31 -1.84
C LEU A 137 -11.93 35.80 -2.24
N VAL A 138 -11.36 35.25 -3.32
CA VAL A 138 -9.95 35.45 -3.70
C VAL A 138 -9.75 35.74 -5.20
N GLY A 139 -10.82 36.08 -5.91
CA GLY A 139 -10.81 36.13 -7.38
C GLY A 139 -10.63 34.74 -7.99
N ALA A 140 -10.27 34.67 -9.27
CA ALA A 140 -10.13 33.40 -9.98
C ALA A 140 -9.06 32.49 -9.32
N VAL A 141 -9.47 31.28 -8.91
CA VAL A 141 -8.58 30.29 -8.28
C VAL A 141 -7.46 29.88 -9.24
N ARG A 142 -6.23 29.86 -8.73
CA ARG A 142 -5.00 29.50 -9.46
C ARG A 142 -4.43 28.16 -9.03
N SER A 143 -4.57 27.81 -7.75
CA SER A 143 -4.15 26.52 -7.21
C SER A 143 -4.79 26.26 -5.84
N ALA A 144 -4.85 25.00 -5.45
CA ALA A 144 -5.27 24.58 -4.12
C ALA A 144 -4.29 23.55 -3.53
N ALA A 145 -3.90 23.69 -2.27
CA ALA A 145 -2.99 22.78 -1.59
C ALA A 145 -3.65 22.22 -0.32
N ALA A 146 -3.93 20.92 -0.30
CA ALA A 146 -4.40 20.20 0.88
C ALA A 146 -3.24 19.96 1.85
N VAL A 147 -3.46 20.28 3.12
CA VAL A 147 -2.49 20.15 4.21
C VAL A 147 -3.12 19.36 5.34
N GLY A 148 -2.45 18.29 5.77
CA GLY A 148 -2.93 17.50 6.89
C GLY A 148 -1.80 16.85 7.67
N THR A 149 -1.74 17.16 8.96
CA THR A 149 -0.75 16.61 9.89
C THR A 149 -1.49 16.00 11.06
N TRP A 150 -1.95 14.78 10.85
CA TRP A 150 -2.66 13.99 11.85
C TRP A 150 -1.72 12.99 12.51
N THR A 151 -2.24 12.32 13.53
CA THR A 151 -1.50 11.25 14.20
C THR A 151 -2.38 10.01 14.32
N ARG A 152 -1.88 8.84 13.90
CA ARG A 152 -2.57 7.56 14.08
C ARG A 152 -1.67 6.56 14.77
N ASP A 153 -2.24 5.88 15.76
CA ASP A 153 -1.57 4.86 16.56
C ASP A 153 -1.84 3.45 16.01
N ARG A 154 -1.24 2.46 16.65
CA ARG A 154 -1.44 1.06 16.31
C ARG A 154 -2.91 0.64 16.41
N ALA A 155 -3.66 1.11 17.41
CA ALA A 155 -5.08 0.78 17.56
C ALA A 155 -5.92 1.21 16.35
N TYR A 156 -5.58 2.34 15.72
CA TYR A 156 -6.20 2.74 14.47
C TYR A 156 -5.97 1.70 13.37
N TRP A 157 -4.75 1.21 13.18
CA TRP A 157 -4.44 0.23 12.14
C TRP A 157 -4.97 -1.18 12.45
N ASP A 158 -5.11 -1.54 13.73
CA ASP A 158 -5.67 -2.83 14.16
C ASP A 158 -7.22 -2.85 14.19
N ARG A 159 -7.90 -1.73 13.87
CA ARG A 159 -9.36 -1.56 13.99
C ARG A 159 -10.18 -2.51 13.11
N SER A 160 -9.60 -3.00 12.01
CA SER A 160 -10.29 -3.82 11.02
C SER A 160 -9.29 -4.57 10.13
N PRO A 161 -9.65 -5.74 9.57
CA PRO A 161 -8.75 -6.53 8.72
C PRO A 161 -8.23 -5.83 7.45
N TRP A 162 -8.88 -4.74 7.02
CA TRP A 162 -8.53 -3.99 5.81
C TRP A 162 -7.73 -2.72 6.09
N ALA A 163 -7.58 -2.33 7.35
CA ALA A 163 -6.94 -1.08 7.71
C ALA A 163 -5.43 -1.11 7.36
N GLY A 164 -4.95 -0.06 6.69
CA GLY A 164 -3.58 0.02 6.18
C GLY A 164 -3.25 -0.99 5.09
N ARG A 165 -4.22 -1.75 4.55
CA ARG A 165 -4.00 -2.75 3.50
C ARG A 165 -4.22 -2.13 2.12
N ARG A 166 -3.43 -2.59 1.14
CA ARG A 166 -3.65 -2.25 -0.28
C ARG A 166 -4.68 -3.17 -0.90
N ARG A 167 -4.65 -4.46 -0.55
CA ARG A 167 -5.56 -5.50 -1.05
C ARG A 167 -6.05 -6.39 0.07
N VAL A 168 -7.30 -6.85 -0.02
CA VAL A 168 -7.89 -7.86 0.88
C VAL A 168 -8.66 -8.87 0.04
N GLY A 169 -8.28 -10.15 0.13
CA GLY A 169 -8.94 -11.22 -0.64
C GLY A 169 -8.97 -10.96 -2.14
N GLY A 170 -7.86 -10.46 -2.71
CA GLY A 170 -7.75 -10.12 -4.13
C GLY A 170 -8.44 -8.81 -4.55
N VAL A 171 -9.11 -8.09 -3.66
CA VAL A 171 -9.79 -6.82 -3.98
C VAL A 171 -8.97 -5.63 -3.47
N ASP A 172 -8.81 -4.61 -4.32
CA ASP A 172 -8.13 -3.37 -3.95
C ASP A 172 -8.97 -2.59 -2.91
N VAL A 173 -8.33 -2.25 -1.80
CA VAL A 173 -8.89 -1.42 -0.71
C VAL A 173 -8.17 -0.07 -0.66
N LEU A 174 -6.86 -0.08 -0.90
CA LEU A 174 -5.99 1.09 -0.93
C LEU A 174 -6.11 1.97 0.33
N ASP A 175 -6.18 1.39 1.55
CA ASP A 175 -6.32 2.20 2.77
C ASP A 175 -5.00 2.91 3.13
N GLY A 176 -4.98 4.22 3.00
CA GLY A 176 -3.82 5.06 3.28
C GLY A 176 -4.19 6.53 3.42
N VAL A 177 -3.23 7.38 3.80
CA VAL A 177 -3.48 8.77 4.20
C VAL A 177 -4.21 9.58 3.12
N VAL A 178 -3.87 9.37 1.84
CA VAL A 178 -4.48 10.03 0.68
C VAL A 178 -5.92 9.60 0.44
N THR A 179 -6.24 8.34 0.71
CA THR A 179 -7.45 7.66 0.19
C THR A 179 -8.54 7.48 1.24
N ASN A 180 -8.18 7.54 2.53
CA ASN A 180 -9.13 7.39 3.62
C ASN A 180 -9.18 8.61 4.57
N PRO A 181 -8.29 8.78 5.58
CA PRO A 181 -8.46 9.79 6.61
C PRO A 181 -8.44 11.23 6.05
N LEU A 182 -7.56 11.52 5.09
CA LEU A 182 -7.43 12.86 4.49
C LEU A 182 -7.96 12.93 3.05
N ALA A 183 -8.75 11.93 2.62
CA ALA A 183 -9.41 11.89 1.31
C ALA A 183 -10.26 13.14 1.02
N HIS A 184 -10.95 13.65 2.05
CA HIS A 184 -11.73 14.88 1.93
C HIS A 184 -10.85 16.10 1.60
N ALA A 185 -9.63 16.18 2.14
CA ALA A 185 -8.72 17.29 1.85
C ALA A 185 -8.33 17.28 0.36
N VAL A 186 -7.97 16.11 -0.16
CA VAL A 186 -7.61 15.89 -1.57
C VAL A 186 -8.79 16.20 -2.49
N ALA A 187 -9.97 15.63 -2.22
CA ALA A 187 -11.18 15.88 -3.00
C ALA A 187 -11.57 17.38 -2.99
N THR A 188 -11.41 18.05 -1.86
CA THR A 188 -11.71 19.49 -1.73
C THR A 188 -10.74 20.34 -2.53
N ALA A 189 -9.43 20.04 -2.49
CA ALA A 189 -8.43 20.74 -3.30
C ALA A 189 -8.69 20.58 -4.81
N LEU A 190 -9.01 19.36 -5.25
CA LEU A 190 -9.41 19.06 -6.64
C LEU A 190 -10.65 19.88 -7.06
N ALA A 191 -11.69 19.90 -6.22
CA ALA A 191 -12.92 20.63 -6.52
C ALA A 191 -12.70 22.16 -6.60
N LEU A 192 -11.84 22.73 -5.75
CA LEU A 192 -11.54 24.17 -5.73
C LEU A 192 -10.85 24.64 -7.02
N VAL A 193 -10.00 23.81 -7.64
CA VAL A 193 -9.41 24.10 -8.96
C VAL A 193 -10.30 23.66 -10.13
N GLY A 194 -11.50 23.18 -9.85
CA GLY A 194 -12.46 22.72 -10.86
C GLY A 194 -12.12 21.38 -11.51
N CYS A 195 -11.17 20.60 -10.97
CA CYS A 195 -10.80 19.29 -11.46
C CYS A 195 -11.72 18.23 -10.83
N ARG A 196 -12.75 17.78 -11.54
CA ARG A 196 -13.77 16.86 -10.97
C ARG A 196 -13.89 15.56 -11.75
N ARG A 197 -13.72 15.59 -13.07
CA ARG A 197 -13.87 14.44 -13.96
C ARG A 197 -12.51 13.88 -14.36
N THR A 198 -12.47 12.62 -14.78
CA THR A 198 -11.25 12.01 -15.36
C THR A 198 -10.68 12.84 -16.51
N ALA A 199 -11.54 13.40 -17.38
CA ALA A 199 -11.13 14.24 -18.49
C ALA A 199 -10.50 15.60 -18.08
N ASP A 200 -10.62 16.00 -16.81
CA ASP A 200 -10.02 17.24 -16.29
C ASP A 200 -8.57 17.02 -15.87
N VAL A 201 -8.11 15.76 -15.75
CA VAL A 201 -6.76 15.40 -15.28
C VAL A 201 -5.81 15.27 -16.47
N ALA A 202 -4.71 16.03 -16.45
CA ALA A 202 -3.62 15.87 -17.41
C ALA A 202 -2.53 14.95 -16.87
N ARG A 203 -2.22 15.03 -15.58
CA ARG A 203 -1.16 14.25 -14.92
C ARG A 203 -1.42 14.11 -13.43
N VAL A 204 -1.08 12.95 -12.89
CA VAL A 204 -1.00 12.71 -11.44
C VAL A 204 0.41 12.27 -11.10
N GLU A 205 1.00 12.90 -10.09
CA GLU A 205 2.28 12.52 -9.50
C GLU A 205 2.08 12.26 -8.01
N VAL A 206 2.64 11.16 -7.51
CA VAL A 206 2.56 10.78 -6.10
C VAL A 206 3.93 10.40 -5.56
N GLU A 207 4.17 10.76 -4.30
CA GLU A 207 5.22 10.17 -3.48
C GLU A 207 4.56 9.62 -2.23
N LEU A 208 4.63 8.30 -2.07
CA LEU A 208 3.94 7.57 -1.02
C LEU A 208 4.97 7.00 -0.07
N TYR A 209 4.74 7.20 1.23
CA TYR A 209 5.61 6.70 2.27
C TYR A 209 4.83 6.12 3.43
N ARG A 210 5.46 5.21 4.17
CA ARG A 210 4.88 4.56 5.36
C ARG A 210 5.90 4.45 6.49
N ALA A 211 5.58 4.96 7.66
CA ALA A 211 6.36 4.71 8.88
C ALA A 211 5.76 3.54 9.69
N ASN A 212 4.45 3.36 9.61
CA ASN A 212 3.75 2.23 10.20
C ASN A 212 4.03 0.94 9.41
N ALA A 213 3.93 -0.20 10.10
CA ALA A 213 4.01 -1.53 9.51
C ALA A 213 2.70 -1.89 8.78
N ILE A 214 2.39 -1.15 7.72
CA ILE A 214 1.18 -1.26 6.90
C ILE A 214 1.57 -1.44 5.43
N GLU A 215 0.65 -1.85 4.57
CA GLU A 215 0.89 -1.94 3.12
C GLU A 215 0.62 -0.60 2.41
N GLY A 216 -0.34 0.18 2.91
CA GLY A 216 -0.71 1.50 2.41
C GLY A 216 0.27 2.60 2.83
N ASP A 217 -0.08 3.84 2.52
CA ASP A 217 0.69 5.02 2.86
C ASP A 217 0.18 5.72 4.13
N ASP A 218 1.09 6.31 4.91
CA ASP A 218 0.74 7.16 6.05
C ASP A 218 1.35 8.56 5.98
N THR A 219 2.25 8.80 5.03
CA THR A 219 2.88 10.10 4.76
C THR A 219 3.06 10.26 3.26
N SER A 220 2.38 11.22 2.63
CA SER A 220 2.29 11.28 1.17
C SER A 220 2.21 12.70 0.62
N ALA A 221 2.80 12.89 -0.56
CA ALA A 221 2.62 14.06 -1.39
C ALA A 221 1.91 13.70 -2.69
N VAL A 222 0.96 14.52 -3.12
CA VAL A 222 0.21 14.36 -4.37
C VAL A 222 0.26 15.67 -5.14
N ARG A 223 0.50 15.61 -6.46
CA ARG A 223 0.28 16.73 -7.38
C ARG A 223 -0.60 16.27 -8.53
N VAL A 224 -1.68 17.00 -8.77
CA VAL A 224 -2.55 16.83 -9.93
C VAL A 224 -2.47 18.08 -10.79
N THR A 225 -2.00 17.91 -12.03
CA THR A 225 -2.05 18.95 -13.07
C THR A 225 -3.30 18.75 -13.88
N THR A 226 -4.12 19.80 -14.01
CA THR A 226 -5.36 19.76 -14.79
C THR A 226 -5.10 20.01 -16.27
N THR A 227 -6.03 19.60 -17.13
CA THR A 227 -5.99 19.92 -18.57
C THR A 227 -6.11 21.43 -18.84
N ALA A 228 -6.61 22.20 -17.87
CA ALA A 228 -6.63 23.65 -17.88
C ALA A 228 -5.33 24.31 -17.38
N GLY A 229 -4.31 23.52 -17.01
CA GLY A 229 -3.02 24.00 -16.53
C GLY A 229 -3.03 24.55 -15.09
N LEU A 230 -4.03 24.21 -14.29
CA LEU A 230 -4.07 24.48 -12.86
C LEU A 230 -3.50 23.31 -12.06
N GLU A 231 -3.15 23.55 -10.80
CA GLU A 231 -2.59 22.52 -9.92
C GLU A 231 -3.38 22.39 -8.62
N ALA A 232 -3.73 21.15 -8.27
CA ALA A 232 -4.12 20.76 -6.92
C ALA A 232 -3.01 19.90 -6.31
N THR A 233 -2.55 20.26 -5.13
CA THR A 233 -1.53 19.48 -4.40
C THR A 233 -2.06 18.99 -3.06
N ALA A 234 -1.42 17.97 -2.50
CA ALA A 234 -1.65 17.52 -1.13
C ALA A 234 -0.31 17.17 -0.48
N ALA A 235 -0.11 17.59 0.77
CA ALA A 235 1.01 17.21 1.62
C ALA A 235 0.44 16.74 2.96
N LEU A 236 0.51 15.43 3.19
CA LEU A 236 -0.29 14.75 4.20
C LEU A 236 0.57 13.81 5.05
N THR A 237 0.28 13.69 6.34
CA THR A 237 0.85 12.67 7.22
C THR A 237 -0.11 12.26 8.33
N LEU A 238 0.03 11.02 8.79
CA LEU A 238 -0.54 10.44 10.01
C LEU A 238 0.53 10.19 11.08
N CYS A 239 1.73 10.72 10.86
CA CYS A 239 2.93 10.51 11.67
C CYS A 239 3.49 11.85 12.18
N ALA A 240 2.62 12.84 12.36
CA ALA A 240 3.00 14.13 12.95
C ALA A 240 3.21 14.02 14.47
N THR A 241 4.03 14.92 15.00
CA THR A 241 4.24 15.10 16.45
C THR A 241 2.96 15.60 17.12
N THR A 242 2.26 16.52 16.45
CA THR A 242 1.01 17.14 16.94
C THR A 242 -0.07 17.08 15.87
N GLU A 243 -1.25 16.60 16.24
CA GLU A 243 -2.42 16.63 15.38
C GLU A 243 -2.97 18.06 15.31
N VAL A 244 -3.09 18.61 14.09
CA VAL A 244 -3.81 19.87 13.84
C VAL A 244 -4.97 19.68 12.85
N PRO A 245 -6.02 20.51 12.92
CA PRO A 245 -7.10 20.47 11.95
C PRO A 245 -6.55 20.64 10.52
N PRO A 246 -6.95 19.78 9.57
CA PRO A 246 -6.43 19.83 8.22
C PRO A 246 -7.09 20.98 7.45
N THR A 247 -6.40 21.50 6.44
CA THR A 247 -6.82 22.69 5.69
C THR A 247 -6.62 22.51 4.20
N VAL A 248 -7.24 23.38 3.40
CA VAL A 248 -6.92 23.57 2.00
C VAL A 248 -6.55 25.04 1.78
N ARG A 249 -5.30 25.30 1.37
CA ARG A 249 -4.81 26.63 1.02
C ARG A 249 -5.18 26.94 -0.42
N VAL A 250 -5.83 28.07 -0.65
CA VAL A 250 -6.32 28.50 -1.96
C VAL A 250 -5.58 29.75 -2.38
N ARG A 251 -4.90 29.70 -3.52
CA ARG A 251 -4.30 30.89 -4.15
C ARG A 251 -5.22 31.38 -5.25
N GLY A 252 -5.63 32.63 -5.15
CA GLY A 252 -6.50 33.30 -6.11
C GLY A 252 -5.80 34.41 -6.87
N ALA A 253 -6.53 35.05 -7.78
CA ALA A 253 -6.02 36.16 -8.58
C ALA A 253 -5.87 37.47 -7.78
N THR A 254 -6.60 37.64 -6.68
CA THR A 254 -6.63 38.87 -5.88
C THR A 254 -6.18 38.69 -4.44
N GLY A 255 -5.85 37.46 -4.04
CA GLY A 255 -5.40 37.13 -2.68
C GLY A 255 -5.32 35.63 -2.45
N ASP A 256 -4.97 35.25 -1.23
CA ASP A 256 -4.90 33.86 -0.77
C ASP A 256 -5.91 33.64 0.37
N GLY A 257 -6.35 32.41 0.55
CA GLY A 257 -7.28 32.03 1.63
C GLY A 257 -7.06 30.61 2.11
N VAL A 258 -7.59 30.29 3.29
CA VAL A 258 -7.49 28.97 3.90
C VAL A 258 -8.89 28.45 4.22
N LEU A 259 -9.23 27.28 3.70
CA LEU A 259 -10.44 26.54 4.04
C LEU A 259 -10.15 25.47 5.08
N HIS A 260 -10.71 25.61 6.28
CA HIS A 260 -10.77 24.57 7.30
C HIS A 260 -11.98 23.67 6.99
N TYR A 261 -11.80 22.73 6.06
CA TYR A 261 -12.92 21.97 5.48
C TYR A 261 -13.66 21.08 6.48
N THR A 262 -13.13 20.84 7.68
CA THR A 262 -13.84 20.06 8.72
C THR A 262 -14.87 20.89 9.47
N THR A 263 -14.70 22.21 9.54
CA THR A 263 -15.56 23.15 10.27
C THR A 263 -16.25 24.20 9.40
N ASP A 264 -15.97 24.19 8.09
CA ASP A 264 -16.46 25.17 7.11
C ASP A 264 -16.01 26.62 7.41
N ASP A 265 -14.91 26.77 8.15
CA ASP A 265 -14.31 28.07 8.45
C ASP A 265 -13.36 28.49 7.30
N VAL A 266 -13.55 29.72 6.81
CA VAL A 266 -12.73 30.35 5.77
C VAL A 266 -11.94 31.49 6.39
N THR A 267 -10.61 31.45 6.23
CA THR A 267 -9.70 32.50 6.70
C THR A 267 -9.11 33.27 5.52
N ILE A 268 -9.30 34.59 5.49
CA ILE A 268 -8.75 35.52 4.48
C ILE A 268 -8.18 36.73 5.22
N ASP A 269 -6.95 37.13 4.92
CA ASP A 269 -6.26 38.26 5.56
C ASP A 269 -6.32 38.25 7.10
N GLY A 270 -6.30 37.05 7.69
CA GLY A 270 -6.36 36.84 9.15
C GLY A 270 -7.77 36.90 9.76
N ALA A 271 -8.81 37.17 8.98
CA ALA A 271 -10.21 37.14 9.42
C ALA A 271 -10.85 35.79 9.07
N THR A 272 -11.51 35.16 10.05
CA THR A 272 -12.17 33.85 9.89
C THR A 272 -13.69 33.99 9.91
N THR A 273 -14.36 33.41 8.91
CA THR A 273 -15.83 33.36 8.81
C THR A 273 -16.29 31.92 8.58
N ARG A 274 -17.32 31.49 9.30
CA ARG A 274 -17.96 30.18 9.09
C ARG A 274 -19.01 30.26 7.99
N LEU A 275 -18.99 29.29 7.08
CA LEU A 275 -20.01 29.11 6.05
C LEU A 275 -20.86 27.87 6.34
N GLU A 276 -22.03 27.78 5.69
CA GLU A 276 -22.94 26.65 5.86
C GLU A 276 -22.49 25.42 5.06
N ARG A 277 -22.98 24.25 5.48
CA ARG A 277 -22.80 22.97 4.78
C ARG A 277 -24.16 22.34 4.52
N THR A 278 -24.36 21.90 3.29
CA THR A 278 -25.53 21.09 2.92
C THR A 278 -25.25 19.62 3.19
N ASP A 279 -26.19 18.94 3.85
CA ASP A 279 -26.14 17.50 4.07
C ASP A 279 -26.37 16.75 2.75
N LEU A 280 -25.52 15.77 2.43
CA LEU A 280 -25.58 15.08 1.13
C LEU A 280 -26.78 14.12 1.00
N LEU A 281 -27.34 13.61 2.10
CA LEU A 281 -28.56 12.81 2.03
C LEU A 281 -29.78 13.72 1.81
N GLU A 282 -29.83 14.87 2.49
CA GLU A 282 -30.85 15.90 2.23
C GLU A 282 -30.80 16.38 0.79
N ASN A 283 -29.61 16.68 0.24
CA ASN A 283 -29.46 17.07 -1.16
C ASN A 283 -29.90 15.96 -2.12
N LEU A 284 -29.63 14.68 -1.83
CA LEU A 284 -30.11 13.56 -2.65
C LEU A 284 -31.64 13.44 -2.63
N LEU A 285 -32.26 13.60 -1.46
CA LEU A 285 -33.72 13.59 -1.30
C LEU A 285 -34.37 14.79 -2.00
N ALA A 286 -33.73 15.96 -1.97
CA ALA A 286 -34.17 17.16 -2.67
C ALA A 286 -34.03 17.00 -4.19
N HIS A 287 -32.93 16.42 -4.69
CA HIS A 287 -32.77 16.04 -6.09
C HIS A 287 -33.91 15.12 -6.56
N ARG A 288 -34.20 14.07 -5.80
CA ARG A 288 -35.28 13.13 -6.13
C ARG A 288 -36.65 13.80 -6.17
N SER A 289 -36.90 14.75 -5.28
CA SER A 289 -38.22 15.38 -5.11
C SER A 289 -38.44 16.56 -6.06
N HIS A 290 -37.40 17.34 -6.32
CA HIS A 290 -37.49 18.66 -6.97
C HIS A 290 -36.56 18.82 -8.18
N GLY A 291 -35.60 17.91 -8.37
CA GLY A 291 -34.61 17.98 -9.46
C GLY A 291 -33.41 18.87 -9.17
N ASP A 292 -33.16 19.21 -7.90
CA ASP A 292 -32.01 20.01 -7.46
C ASP A 292 -30.68 19.41 -7.95
N GLU A 293 -29.69 20.25 -8.26
CA GLU A 293 -28.38 19.74 -8.69
C GLU A 293 -27.70 18.96 -7.55
N LEU A 294 -27.15 17.79 -7.87
CA LEU A 294 -26.36 17.02 -6.92
C LEU A 294 -25.04 17.73 -6.65
N LEU A 295 -24.64 17.77 -5.38
CA LEU A 295 -23.39 18.39 -4.97
C LEU A 295 -22.19 17.51 -5.35
N VAL A 296 -22.34 16.19 -5.22
CA VAL A 296 -21.29 15.20 -5.53
C VAL A 296 -21.84 14.06 -6.39
N PRO A 297 -22.28 14.33 -7.65
CA PRO A 297 -22.68 13.27 -8.56
C PRO A 297 -21.47 12.38 -8.88
N LEU A 298 -21.69 11.09 -9.12
CA LEU A 298 -20.63 10.10 -9.35
C LEU A 298 -19.60 10.51 -10.41
N VAL A 299 -20.05 11.05 -11.54
CA VAL A 299 -19.15 11.53 -12.61
C VAL A 299 -18.14 12.58 -12.13
N SER A 300 -18.45 13.29 -11.05
CA SER A 300 -17.60 14.35 -10.49
C SER A 300 -16.52 13.87 -9.53
N THR A 301 -16.38 12.55 -9.34
CA THR A 301 -15.29 11.96 -8.56
C THR A 301 -14.18 11.37 -9.42
N GLY A 302 -14.28 11.45 -10.75
CA GLY A 302 -13.31 10.86 -11.67
C GLY A 302 -11.88 11.35 -11.43
N ALA A 303 -11.69 12.64 -11.13
CA ALA A 303 -10.36 13.17 -10.81
C ALA A 303 -9.74 12.55 -9.54
N PHE A 304 -10.58 12.25 -8.52
CA PHE A 304 -10.12 11.55 -7.32
C PHE A 304 -9.82 10.07 -7.62
N VAL A 305 -10.57 9.43 -8.53
CA VAL A 305 -10.28 8.07 -9.00
C VAL A 305 -8.95 8.00 -9.76
N GLU A 306 -8.56 9.02 -10.52
CA GLU A 306 -7.20 9.09 -11.10
C GLU A 306 -6.11 9.14 -10.02
N VAL A 307 -6.37 9.82 -8.89
CA VAL A 307 -5.45 9.79 -7.74
C VAL A 307 -5.37 8.39 -7.14
N LEU A 308 -6.49 7.67 -7.01
CA LEU A 308 -6.50 6.28 -6.55
C LEU A 308 -5.72 5.35 -7.49
N GLU A 309 -5.84 5.53 -8.81
CA GLU A 309 -5.05 4.76 -9.79
C GLU A 309 -3.54 5.01 -9.63
N ALA A 310 -3.12 6.26 -9.44
CA ALA A 310 -1.72 6.58 -9.17
C ALA A 310 -1.22 5.98 -7.84
N VAL A 311 -2.07 6.00 -6.80
CA VAL A 311 -1.77 5.36 -5.50
C VAL A 311 -1.66 3.84 -5.65
N ARG A 312 -2.57 3.23 -6.42
CA ARG A 312 -2.60 1.81 -6.73
C ARG A 312 -1.38 1.36 -7.54
N ALA A 313 -0.88 2.20 -8.43
CA ALA A 313 0.29 1.92 -9.26
C ALA A 313 1.64 2.15 -8.53
N THR A 314 1.63 2.84 -7.39
CA THR A 314 2.84 3.21 -6.65
C THR A 314 2.93 2.45 -5.33
N GLU A 315 4.06 1.78 -5.11
CA GLU A 315 4.36 1.12 -3.83
C GLU A 315 4.87 2.15 -2.81
N PRO A 316 4.30 2.23 -1.59
CA PRO A 316 4.79 3.13 -0.56
C PRO A 316 6.20 2.75 -0.11
N VAL A 317 7.05 3.75 0.03
CA VAL A 317 8.43 3.60 0.51
C VAL A 317 8.45 3.63 2.04
N GLN A 318 9.13 2.68 2.68
CA GLN A 318 9.26 2.70 4.13
C GLN A 318 10.07 3.92 4.61
N LEU A 319 9.54 4.60 5.62
CA LEU A 319 10.28 5.53 6.46
C LEU A 319 10.71 4.78 7.70
N ASP A 320 12.00 4.86 8.01
CA ASP A 320 12.54 4.33 9.25
C ASP A 320 13.68 5.23 9.73
N HIS A 321 14.56 4.68 10.55
CA HIS A 321 15.78 5.33 11.01
C HIS A 321 16.56 6.04 9.87
N PRO A 322 17.16 7.21 10.13
CA PRO A 322 17.11 7.98 11.37
C PRO A 322 15.87 8.89 11.47
N TRP A 323 14.94 8.83 10.51
CA TRP A 323 13.87 9.81 10.36
C TRP A 323 12.64 9.51 11.21
N VAL A 324 12.46 8.28 11.67
CA VAL A 324 11.31 7.87 12.47
C VAL A 324 11.70 7.59 13.91
N THR A 325 11.00 8.23 14.84
CA THR A 325 10.98 7.84 16.26
C THR A 325 9.63 7.21 16.60
N TRP A 326 9.59 6.44 17.70
CA TRP A 326 8.36 5.80 18.15
C TRP A 326 7.99 6.31 19.53
N GLU A 327 6.74 6.71 19.70
CA GLU A 327 6.16 7.15 20.96
C GLU A 327 5.07 6.19 21.42
N GLY A 328 4.86 6.10 22.73
CA GLY A 328 3.86 5.23 23.33
C GLY A 328 4.22 3.73 23.30
N GLU A 329 3.31 2.90 23.80
CA GLU A 329 3.47 1.46 23.92
C GLU A 329 2.16 0.73 23.55
N GLY A 330 2.26 -0.54 23.16
CA GLY A 330 1.08 -1.36 22.88
C GLY A 330 0.14 -0.72 21.84
N PRO A 331 -1.18 -0.63 22.10
CA PRO A 331 -2.15 -0.04 21.17
C PRO A 331 -1.95 1.45 20.87
N THR A 332 -1.35 2.23 21.80
CA THR A 332 -1.13 3.67 21.60
C THR A 332 0.22 3.97 20.96
N ARG A 333 1.03 2.94 20.67
CA ARG A 333 2.31 3.08 19.99
C ARG A 333 2.11 3.69 18.60
N ARG A 334 2.88 4.73 18.29
CA ARG A 334 2.77 5.48 17.02
C ARG A 334 4.15 5.94 16.54
N PRO A 335 4.37 6.04 15.21
CA PRO A 335 5.58 6.65 14.67
C PRO A 335 5.45 8.17 14.60
N VAL A 336 6.58 8.86 14.77
CA VAL A 336 6.73 10.30 14.52
C VAL A 336 7.85 10.49 13.50
N VAL A 337 7.53 11.10 12.36
CA VAL A 337 8.50 11.42 11.32
C VAL A 337 9.14 12.78 11.64
N THR A 338 10.45 12.76 11.86
CA THR A 338 11.23 13.94 12.28
C THR A 338 11.14 15.06 11.23
N GLY A 339 10.66 16.23 11.66
CA GLY A 339 10.57 17.42 10.81
C GLY A 339 9.51 17.34 9.70
N VAL A 340 8.55 16.41 9.82
CA VAL A 340 7.50 16.21 8.80
C VAL A 340 6.60 17.42 8.64
N GLU A 341 6.24 18.10 9.74
CA GLU A 341 5.37 19.27 9.70
C GLU A 341 6.00 20.41 8.90
N ALA A 342 7.27 20.74 9.18
CA ALA A 342 8.00 21.76 8.43
C ALA A 342 8.16 21.40 6.95
N THR A 343 8.27 20.11 6.64
CA THR A 343 8.36 19.61 5.27
C THR A 343 7.03 19.73 4.53
N ILE A 344 5.93 19.39 5.20
CA ILE A 344 4.56 19.56 4.69
C ILE A 344 4.25 21.04 4.42
N GLU A 345 4.64 21.93 5.33
CA GLU A 345 4.51 23.38 5.15
C GLU A 345 5.24 23.88 3.90
N ARG A 346 6.52 23.50 3.73
CA ARG A 346 7.29 23.86 2.53
C ARG A 346 6.67 23.29 1.25
N ALA A 347 6.23 22.03 1.29
CA ALA A 347 5.57 21.36 0.16
C ALA A 347 4.27 22.06 -0.25
N ALA A 348 3.43 22.42 0.72
CA ALA A 348 2.19 23.15 0.47
C ALA A 348 2.44 24.54 -0.12
N ASP A 349 3.37 25.30 0.44
CA ASP A 349 3.68 26.68 0.00
C ASP A 349 4.32 26.72 -1.39
N ALA A 350 5.21 25.76 -1.68
CA ALA A 350 5.87 25.63 -2.97
C ALA A 350 4.99 24.91 -4.02
N ARG A 351 3.88 24.27 -3.58
CA ARG A 351 3.05 23.37 -4.40
C ARG A 351 3.88 22.22 -4.98
N ALA A 352 4.67 21.61 -4.13
CA ALA A 352 5.75 20.71 -4.46
C ALA A 352 5.62 19.34 -3.80
N LEU A 353 6.22 18.32 -4.42
CA LEU A 353 6.40 17.00 -3.84
C LEU A 353 7.49 17.06 -2.75
N PHE A 354 7.59 16.03 -1.90
CA PHE A 354 8.54 16.05 -0.78
C PHE A 354 10.01 16.07 -1.26
N SER A 355 10.32 15.35 -2.34
CA SER A 355 11.66 15.40 -2.95
C SER A 355 12.05 16.78 -3.47
N GLU A 356 11.09 17.54 -4.00
CA GLU A 356 11.31 18.87 -4.56
C GLU A 356 11.55 19.95 -3.49
N VAL A 357 11.14 19.70 -2.24
CA VAL A 357 11.38 20.59 -1.08
C VAL A 357 12.47 20.09 -0.14
N GLY A 358 13.28 19.14 -0.61
CA GLY A 358 14.46 18.62 0.10
C GLY A 358 14.10 17.86 1.37
N ALA A 359 12.99 17.11 1.39
CA ALA A 359 12.73 16.19 2.48
C ALA A 359 13.86 15.15 2.54
N PRO A 360 14.51 14.95 3.70
CA PRO A 360 15.75 14.18 3.77
C PRO A 360 15.55 12.68 3.56
N TRP A 361 14.31 12.20 3.70
CA TRP A 361 13.87 10.83 3.44
C TRP A 361 13.20 10.64 2.08
N ALA A 362 12.95 11.72 1.33
CA ALA A 362 12.33 11.59 0.03
C ALA A 362 13.33 11.01 -0.97
N HIS A 363 12.98 9.86 -1.55
CA HIS A 363 13.81 9.14 -2.50
C HIS A 363 13.05 9.01 -3.82
N THR A 364 13.57 9.65 -4.87
CA THR A 364 12.95 9.65 -6.21
C THR A 364 13.48 8.54 -7.10
N ALA A 365 14.56 7.87 -6.72
CA ALA A 365 15.06 6.76 -7.51
C ALA A 365 14.01 5.64 -7.58
N ARG A 366 14.02 4.94 -8.71
CA ARG A 366 13.16 3.80 -9.00
C ARG A 366 14.06 2.70 -9.49
N ASP A 367 13.70 1.47 -9.16
CA ASP A 367 14.44 0.31 -9.66
C ASP A 367 14.36 0.23 -11.18
N GLN A 368 15.51 0.02 -11.80
CA GLN A 368 15.58 -0.28 -13.22
C GLN A 368 15.42 -1.79 -13.42
N THR A 369 14.74 -2.18 -14.50
CA THR A 369 14.74 -3.58 -14.94
C THR A 369 16.10 -3.89 -15.56
N LEU A 370 16.83 -4.81 -14.96
CA LEU A 370 18.07 -5.35 -15.53
C LEU A 370 17.74 -6.35 -16.65
N GLN A 371 16.81 -7.26 -16.38
CA GLN A 371 16.36 -8.26 -17.35
C GLN A 371 15.00 -8.87 -17.00
N GLU A 372 14.33 -9.41 -18.02
CA GLU A 372 13.13 -10.24 -17.87
C GLU A 372 13.46 -11.70 -18.18
N LEU A 373 13.15 -12.59 -17.24
CA LEU A 373 13.31 -14.03 -17.43
C LEU A 373 12.05 -14.54 -18.13
N ARG A 374 12.22 -14.98 -19.38
CA ARG A 374 11.14 -15.56 -20.19
C ARG A 374 11.32 -17.05 -20.42
N VAL A 375 10.24 -17.81 -20.21
CA VAL A 375 10.12 -19.24 -20.49
C VAL A 375 8.85 -19.43 -21.33
N ASP A 376 8.99 -20.05 -22.50
CA ASP A 376 7.86 -20.31 -23.42
C ASP A 376 6.98 -19.06 -23.66
N ASP A 377 7.63 -17.92 -23.93
CA ASP A 377 7.06 -16.57 -24.10
C ASP A 377 6.38 -15.94 -22.88
N VAL A 378 6.32 -16.62 -21.74
CA VAL A 378 5.82 -16.10 -20.46
C VAL A 378 6.95 -15.45 -19.67
N THR A 379 6.78 -14.21 -19.23
CA THR A 379 7.70 -13.56 -18.27
C THR A 379 7.47 -14.14 -16.88
N VAL A 380 8.38 -15.01 -16.45
CA VAL A 380 8.30 -15.73 -15.17
C VAL A 380 9.01 -15.00 -14.03
N ALA A 381 9.99 -14.14 -14.32
CA ALA A 381 10.60 -13.27 -13.33
C ALA A 381 11.11 -11.96 -13.94
N VAL A 382 11.25 -10.93 -13.12
CA VAL A 382 11.89 -9.66 -13.49
C VAL A 382 13.01 -9.40 -12.50
N GLU A 383 14.21 -9.13 -13.01
CA GLU A 383 15.34 -8.70 -12.20
C GLU A 383 15.43 -7.19 -12.14
N ARG A 384 15.62 -6.67 -10.93
CA ARG A 384 15.72 -5.27 -10.60
C ARG A 384 17.11 -4.97 -10.06
N ASP A 385 17.61 -3.77 -10.31
CA ASP A 385 18.91 -3.31 -9.80
C ASP A 385 18.89 -2.96 -8.30
N GLY A 386 17.71 -2.67 -7.74
CA GLY A 386 17.53 -2.27 -6.34
C GLY A 386 17.92 -0.83 -6.05
N ALA A 387 18.16 0.00 -7.06
CA ALA A 387 18.57 1.40 -6.88
C ALA A 387 17.46 2.29 -6.27
N GLY A 388 16.21 1.86 -6.36
CA GLY A 388 15.04 2.49 -5.74
C GLY A 388 14.85 2.13 -4.26
N THR A 389 15.52 1.08 -3.77
CA THR A 389 15.48 0.68 -2.36
C THR A 389 16.16 1.75 -1.48
N ILE A 390 15.59 2.03 -0.30
CA ILE A 390 16.16 2.97 0.67
C ILE A 390 17.43 2.41 1.32
N ALA A 391 18.30 3.30 1.79
CA ALA A 391 19.58 2.93 2.39
C ALA A 391 19.46 1.95 3.57
N THR A 392 18.49 2.16 4.48
CA THR A 392 18.25 1.27 5.63
C THR A 392 17.70 -0.11 5.24
N SER A 393 17.24 -0.28 4.01
CA SER A 393 16.83 -1.57 3.44
C SER A 393 17.93 -2.22 2.59
N SER A 394 19.13 -1.61 2.55
CA SER A 394 20.32 -2.05 1.83
C SER A 394 20.09 -2.28 0.33
N PRO A 395 20.23 -1.25 -0.52
CA PRO A 395 20.01 -1.33 -1.97
C PRO A 395 20.80 -2.48 -2.60
N ARG A 396 20.13 -3.36 -3.36
CA ARG A 396 20.75 -4.53 -3.99
C ARG A 396 19.87 -5.14 -5.08
N PRO A 397 20.44 -5.82 -6.09
CA PRO A 397 19.64 -6.46 -7.12
C PRO A 397 18.89 -7.70 -6.63
N TYR A 398 17.67 -7.88 -7.13
CA TYR A 398 16.75 -8.95 -6.72
C TYR A 398 15.80 -9.36 -7.86
N LEU A 399 15.23 -10.57 -7.76
CA LEU A 399 14.15 -11.03 -8.64
C LEU A 399 12.78 -10.81 -7.98
N HIS A 400 11.98 -9.92 -8.56
CA HIS A 400 10.57 -9.77 -8.24
C HIS A 400 9.82 -9.00 -9.34
N PRO A 401 8.57 -9.38 -9.65
CA PRO A 401 7.85 -10.58 -9.18
C PRO A 401 8.37 -11.87 -9.83
N VAL A 402 8.46 -12.95 -9.06
CA VAL A 402 8.68 -14.32 -9.54
C VAL A 402 7.34 -15.04 -9.60
N ARG A 403 7.06 -15.76 -10.69
CA ARG A 403 5.77 -16.40 -10.97
C ARG A 403 5.89 -17.86 -11.38
N THR A 404 4.84 -18.64 -11.16
CA THR A 404 4.62 -19.90 -11.88
C THR A 404 4.29 -19.64 -13.36
N LEU A 405 4.27 -20.68 -14.20
CA LEU A 405 3.83 -20.55 -15.60
C LEU A 405 2.34 -20.19 -15.69
N GLY A 406 1.52 -20.62 -14.73
CA GLY A 406 0.12 -20.22 -14.58
C GLY A 406 -0.08 -18.78 -14.09
N GLY A 407 0.98 -18.06 -13.74
CA GLY A 407 0.92 -16.64 -13.35
C GLY A 407 0.80 -16.37 -11.85
N THR A 408 0.82 -17.39 -11.01
CA THR A 408 0.80 -17.24 -9.54
C THR A 408 2.10 -16.59 -9.08
N VAL A 409 2.02 -15.41 -8.43
CA VAL A 409 3.18 -14.72 -7.86
C VAL A 409 3.63 -15.44 -6.59
N VAL A 410 4.90 -15.81 -6.55
CA VAL A 410 5.54 -16.56 -5.46
C VAL A 410 6.73 -15.84 -4.84
N SER A 411 6.87 -14.52 -5.08
CA SER A 411 7.81 -13.70 -4.31
C SER A 411 7.16 -12.39 -3.87
N ALA A 412 7.58 -11.87 -2.71
CA ALA A 412 7.14 -10.55 -2.23
C ALA A 412 8.31 -9.58 -2.11
N HIS A 413 8.00 -8.30 -2.25
CA HIS A 413 8.92 -7.18 -2.19
C HIS A 413 8.39 -6.17 -1.17
N HIS A 414 9.28 -5.57 -0.38
CA HIS A 414 8.94 -4.59 0.66
C HIS A 414 7.67 -4.94 1.47
N PRO A 415 7.56 -6.16 2.04
CA PRO A 415 6.38 -6.51 2.82
C PRO A 415 6.33 -5.64 4.09
N GLY A 416 5.13 -5.27 4.55
CA GLY A 416 4.95 -4.30 5.64
C GLY A 416 5.53 -4.71 7.00
N ASP A 417 5.84 -6.00 7.20
CA ASP A 417 6.49 -6.52 8.39
C ASP A 417 8.03 -6.41 8.35
N HIS A 418 8.63 -6.47 7.15
CA HIS A 418 10.08 -6.52 6.94
C HIS A 418 10.43 -5.83 5.62
N ASP A 419 10.48 -4.49 5.63
CA ASP A 419 10.69 -3.71 4.41
C ASP A 419 11.96 -4.13 3.66
N TRP A 420 13.05 -4.45 4.35
CA TRP A 420 14.29 -4.86 3.71
C TRP A 420 14.27 -6.20 2.99
N HIS A 421 13.16 -6.96 2.97
CA HIS A 421 13.05 -8.20 2.21
C HIS A 421 12.68 -7.95 0.74
N CYS A 422 13.58 -8.35 -0.17
CA CYS A 422 13.47 -8.10 -1.59
C CYS A 422 13.41 -9.40 -2.40
N GLY A 423 12.21 -9.93 -2.65
CA GLY A 423 11.98 -11.01 -3.60
C GLY A 423 12.85 -12.25 -3.40
N VAL A 424 13.60 -12.61 -4.44
CA VAL A 424 14.59 -13.69 -4.45
C VAL A 424 15.97 -13.12 -4.77
N GLY A 425 16.98 -13.49 -3.98
CA GLY A 425 18.35 -13.04 -4.23
C GLY A 425 19.30 -13.42 -3.11
N VAL A 426 20.49 -12.80 -3.12
CA VAL A 426 21.49 -12.95 -2.05
C VAL A 426 21.49 -11.68 -1.20
N ALA A 427 21.45 -11.86 0.13
CA ALA A 427 21.59 -10.78 1.10
C ALA A 427 22.36 -11.30 2.32
N ILE A 428 23.30 -10.51 2.85
CA ILE A 428 24.18 -10.94 3.95
C ILE A 428 24.08 -9.92 5.09
N PRO A 429 23.63 -10.31 6.30
CA PRO A 429 23.41 -9.36 7.40
C PRO A 429 24.68 -8.76 7.99
N ASP A 430 25.83 -9.40 7.79
CA ASP A 430 27.10 -8.95 8.34
C ASP A 430 28.24 -9.31 7.38
N VAL A 431 28.82 -8.31 6.71
CA VAL A 431 30.03 -8.43 5.88
C VAL A 431 31.12 -7.59 6.56
N ASP A 432 31.94 -8.22 7.40
CA ASP A 432 32.92 -7.55 8.27
C ASP A 432 32.36 -6.33 9.03
N GLY A 433 31.13 -6.44 9.55
CA GLY A 433 30.41 -5.40 10.27
C GLY A 433 29.52 -4.51 9.41
N VAL A 434 29.49 -4.69 8.08
CA VAL A 434 28.58 -3.98 7.17
C VAL A 434 27.30 -4.77 6.98
N ASN A 435 26.15 -4.13 7.23
CA ASN A 435 24.85 -4.75 7.03
C ASN A 435 24.39 -4.60 5.57
N CYS A 436 24.44 -5.69 4.82
CA CYS A 436 23.95 -5.76 3.43
C CYS A 436 22.62 -6.55 3.32
N TRP A 437 21.93 -6.74 4.46
CA TRP A 437 20.59 -7.33 4.53
C TRP A 437 19.50 -6.26 4.63
N GLY A 438 19.81 -5.16 5.31
CA GLY A 438 18.88 -4.10 5.68
C GLY A 438 18.31 -4.30 7.09
N GLY A 439 17.49 -3.34 7.52
CA GLY A 439 16.87 -3.35 8.83
C GLY A 439 17.86 -3.15 9.99
N ARG A 440 17.48 -3.61 11.17
CA ARG A 440 18.33 -3.48 12.36
C ARG A 440 19.45 -4.51 12.38
N THR A 441 20.63 -4.09 12.82
CA THR A 441 21.78 -4.98 13.04
C THR A 441 21.63 -5.70 14.38
N TYR A 442 21.84 -7.01 14.38
CA TYR A 442 21.87 -7.78 15.62
C TYR A 442 23.21 -7.58 16.35
N VAL A 443 23.13 -7.24 17.63
CA VAL A 443 24.28 -7.07 18.52
C VAL A 443 24.09 -8.00 19.71
N HIS A 444 25.09 -8.83 19.98
CA HIS A 444 25.05 -9.73 21.12
C HIS A 444 24.85 -8.96 22.44
N GLY A 445 23.83 -9.33 23.20
CA GLY A 445 23.37 -8.58 24.39
C GLY A 445 22.19 -7.65 24.07
N PRO A 446 22.40 -6.45 23.50
CA PRO A 446 21.33 -5.48 23.21
C PRO A 446 20.23 -5.99 22.26
N GLY A 447 20.51 -7.00 21.43
CA GLY A 447 19.58 -7.49 20.42
C GLY A 447 19.63 -6.65 19.14
N TYR A 448 18.49 -6.47 18.48
CA TYR A 448 18.39 -5.70 17.24
C TYR A 448 18.35 -4.20 17.50
N VAL A 449 19.34 -3.49 16.98
CA VAL A 449 19.47 -2.04 17.10
C VAL A 449 19.69 -1.39 15.73
N TRP A 450 19.21 -0.15 15.58
CA TRP A 450 19.57 0.67 14.44
C TRP A 450 21.03 1.14 14.56
N ARG A 451 21.75 1.08 13.45
CA ARG A 451 23.14 1.52 13.29
C ARG A 451 23.28 2.14 11.91
N ASP A 452 24.28 3.01 11.77
CA ASP A 452 24.65 3.59 10.47
C ASP A 452 25.69 2.68 9.78
N ASP A 453 25.37 1.40 9.63
CA ASP A 453 26.25 0.35 9.10
C ASP A 453 25.74 -0.28 7.78
N HIS A 454 24.67 0.27 7.19
CA HIS A 454 24.05 -0.27 5.99
C HIS A 454 24.94 -0.11 4.75
N GLY A 455 25.18 -1.23 4.09
CA GLY A 455 25.82 -1.31 2.79
C GLY A 455 24.83 -1.32 1.62
N SER A 456 25.40 -1.46 0.42
CA SER A 456 24.67 -1.61 -0.85
C SER A 456 25.40 -2.58 -1.77
N VAL A 457 24.69 -3.15 -2.74
CA VAL A 457 25.22 -4.03 -3.78
C VAL A 457 24.87 -3.45 -5.13
N GLU A 458 25.87 -3.18 -5.95
CA GLU A 458 25.74 -2.51 -7.24
C GLU A 458 26.13 -3.47 -8.37
N VAL A 459 25.30 -3.56 -9.41
CA VAL A 459 25.65 -4.27 -10.64
C VAL A 459 26.54 -3.36 -11.50
N VAL A 460 27.82 -3.70 -11.61
CA VAL A 460 28.79 -2.91 -12.39
C VAL A 460 28.87 -3.37 -13.84
N HIS A 461 28.59 -4.65 -14.09
CA HIS A 461 28.48 -5.22 -15.42
C HIS A 461 27.40 -6.29 -15.44
N ALA A 462 26.62 -6.33 -16.53
CA ALA A 462 25.63 -7.37 -16.78
C ALA A 462 25.63 -7.72 -18.27
N ALA A 463 25.57 -9.02 -18.55
CA ALA A 463 25.45 -9.54 -19.91
C ALA A 463 24.42 -10.68 -19.94
N GLN A 464 23.43 -10.56 -20.82
CA GLN A 464 22.45 -11.61 -21.06
C GLN A 464 22.83 -12.43 -22.30
N HIS A 465 22.70 -13.75 -22.19
CA HIS A 465 23.03 -14.74 -23.22
C HIS A 465 21.91 -15.77 -23.35
N GLY A 466 20.86 -15.43 -24.12
CA GLY A 466 19.68 -16.28 -24.28
C GLY A 466 18.92 -16.42 -22.96
N HIS A 467 18.74 -17.67 -22.50
CA HIS A 467 18.09 -17.98 -21.22
C HIS A 467 19.08 -18.05 -20.03
N GLY A 468 20.05 -17.15 -20.01
CA GLY A 468 20.99 -17.01 -18.92
C GLY A 468 21.67 -15.65 -18.92
N SER A 469 22.31 -15.32 -17.82
CA SER A 469 22.99 -14.05 -17.61
C SER A 469 24.22 -14.22 -16.72
N THR A 470 25.16 -13.30 -16.87
CA THR A 470 26.33 -13.16 -16.01
C THR A 470 26.48 -11.72 -15.59
N GLU A 471 26.77 -11.51 -14.31
CA GLU A 471 26.82 -10.19 -13.68
C GLU A 471 28.05 -10.09 -12.79
N GLU A 472 28.67 -8.91 -12.81
CA GLU A 472 29.69 -8.53 -11.84
C GLU A 472 29.05 -7.51 -10.89
N LEU A 473 29.13 -7.80 -9.59
CA LEU A 473 28.54 -7.01 -8.53
C LEU A 473 29.61 -6.58 -7.52
N VAL A 474 29.43 -5.38 -7.01
CA VAL A 474 30.30 -4.80 -5.99
C VAL A 474 29.47 -4.46 -4.76
N TRP A 475 29.85 -5.05 -3.63
CA TRP A 475 29.26 -4.78 -2.33
C TRP A 475 30.05 -3.66 -1.67
N ARG A 476 29.34 -2.65 -1.17
CA ARG A 476 29.93 -1.44 -0.61
C ARG A 476 29.41 -1.17 0.79
N GLY A 477 30.30 -0.70 1.66
CA GLY A 477 29.94 -0.14 2.97
C GLY A 477 29.23 1.22 2.88
N PRO A 478 28.77 1.76 4.02
CA PRO A 478 28.13 3.08 4.09
C PRO A 478 29.05 4.23 3.63
N ASP A 479 30.37 4.05 3.76
CA ASP A 479 31.41 4.97 3.28
C ASP A 479 31.78 4.78 1.79
N ARG A 480 31.04 3.90 1.09
CA ARG A 480 31.24 3.49 -0.32
C ARG A 480 32.49 2.65 -0.57
N ALA A 481 33.25 2.29 0.45
CA ALA A 481 34.38 1.38 0.32
C ALA A 481 33.89 -0.01 -0.13
N VAL A 482 34.68 -0.69 -0.98
CA VAL A 482 34.34 -2.04 -1.43
C VAL A 482 34.63 -3.03 -0.29
N VAL A 483 33.63 -3.83 0.07
CA VAL A 483 33.74 -4.85 1.12
C VAL A 483 33.69 -6.28 0.57
N LEU A 484 33.09 -6.48 -0.61
CA LEU A 484 33.02 -7.79 -1.25
C LEU A 484 32.80 -7.64 -2.76
N HIS A 485 33.36 -8.54 -3.56
CA HIS A 485 32.98 -8.71 -4.96
C HIS A 485 32.14 -9.98 -5.13
N GLU A 486 31.16 -9.96 -6.03
CA GLU A 486 30.36 -11.12 -6.40
C GLU A 486 30.31 -11.23 -7.93
N ASP A 487 30.67 -12.39 -8.48
CA ASP A 487 30.25 -12.75 -9.84
C ASP A 487 29.01 -13.64 -9.73
N ARG A 488 27.93 -13.24 -10.39
CA ARG A 488 26.66 -13.96 -10.39
C ARG A 488 26.37 -14.53 -11.77
N ALA A 489 25.83 -15.74 -11.80
CA ALA A 489 25.33 -16.36 -13.03
C ALA A 489 23.93 -16.92 -12.80
N LEU A 490 23.00 -16.54 -13.67
CA LEU A 490 21.64 -17.06 -13.68
C LEU A 490 21.39 -17.85 -14.96
N ARG A 491 20.60 -18.92 -14.87
CA ARG A 491 20.03 -19.60 -16.04
C ARG A 491 18.59 -20.01 -15.74
N TRP A 492 17.73 -19.94 -16.73
CA TRP A 492 16.34 -20.37 -16.58
C TRP A 492 15.90 -21.20 -17.77
N ARG A 493 14.98 -22.14 -17.55
CA ARG A 493 14.45 -22.99 -18.62
C ARG A 493 13.13 -23.64 -18.22
N SER A 494 12.36 -24.06 -19.22
CA SER A 494 11.17 -24.90 -19.02
C SER A 494 11.59 -26.30 -18.51
N VAL A 495 10.87 -26.83 -17.52
CA VAL A 495 11.06 -28.21 -17.00
C VAL A 495 9.72 -28.84 -16.61
N GLY A 496 9.40 -30.01 -17.17
CA GLY A 496 8.17 -30.74 -16.80
C GLY A 496 6.91 -29.88 -16.95
N THR A 497 6.22 -29.62 -15.83
CA THR A 497 5.01 -28.77 -15.75
C THR A 497 5.29 -27.37 -15.19
N GLY A 498 6.55 -26.97 -15.06
CA GLY A 498 6.96 -25.68 -14.52
C GLY A 498 8.24 -25.18 -15.17
N TRP A 499 9.02 -24.42 -14.42
CA TRP A 499 10.30 -23.89 -14.88
C TRP A 499 11.37 -23.95 -13.80
N GLU A 500 12.62 -23.91 -14.22
CA GLU A 500 13.81 -24.05 -13.39
C GLU A 500 14.61 -22.73 -13.41
N LEU A 501 15.10 -22.31 -12.25
CA LEU A 501 16.09 -21.25 -12.06
C LEU A 501 17.36 -21.88 -11.50
N SER A 502 18.46 -21.80 -12.23
CA SER A 502 19.80 -22.03 -11.69
C SER A 502 20.41 -20.69 -11.29
N TRP A 503 20.94 -20.62 -10.07
CA TRP A 503 21.59 -19.45 -9.51
C TRP A 503 22.99 -19.83 -9.04
N SER A 504 24.00 -19.03 -9.33
CA SER A 504 25.34 -19.18 -8.77
C SER A 504 25.91 -17.82 -8.40
N SER A 505 26.44 -17.69 -7.19
CA SER A 505 27.17 -16.50 -6.72
C SER A 505 28.56 -16.91 -6.24
N SER A 506 29.58 -16.23 -6.76
CA SER A 506 30.99 -16.43 -6.42
C SER A 506 31.54 -15.18 -5.74
N PHE A 507 31.75 -15.26 -4.42
CA PHE A 507 32.22 -14.14 -3.61
C PHE A 507 33.75 -14.10 -3.54
N ARG A 508 34.34 -12.91 -3.68
CA ARG A 508 35.79 -12.67 -3.57
C ARG A 508 36.10 -11.51 -2.61
N ALA A 509 37.18 -11.68 -1.86
CA ALA A 509 37.76 -10.59 -1.07
C ALA A 509 38.28 -9.47 -1.99
N PRO A 510 38.09 -8.18 -1.64
CA PRO A 510 38.60 -7.05 -2.42
C PRO A 510 40.11 -6.82 -2.31
N GLY A 511 40.79 -7.51 -1.39
CA GLY A 511 42.23 -7.41 -1.17
C GLY A 511 42.82 -8.66 -0.51
N ASP A 512 43.95 -8.49 0.18
CA ASP A 512 44.76 -9.58 0.74
C ASP A 512 44.31 -10.05 2.14
N SER A 513 43.19 -9.53 2.66
CA SER A 513 42.61 -9.95 3.94
C SER A 513 41.36 -10.80 3.73
N PRO A 514 41.15 -11.86 4.55
CA PRO A 514 39.90 -12.61 4.51
C PRO A 514 38.71 -11.72 4.84
N VAL A 515 37.56 -12.02 4.24
CA VAL A 515 36.27 -11.35 4.53
C VAL A 515 35.36 -12.34 5.26
N HIS A 516 34.75 -11.91 6.37
CA HIS A 516 33.80 -12.70 7.14
C HIS A 516 32.36 -12.35 6.74
N LEU A 517 31.62 -13.37 6.33
CA LEU A 517 30.20 -13.30 5.99
C LEU A 517 29.41 -13.94 7.12
N GLY A 518 28.80 -13.12 7.96
CA GLY A 518 28.09 -13.50 9.16
C GLY A 518 26.61 -13.15 9.15
N GLY A 519 26.01 -13.26 10.33
CA GLY A 519 24.65 -12.83 10.65
C GLY A 519 24.35 -13.00 12.13
N PRO A 520 23.09 -12.81 12.57
CA PRO A 520 22.74 -12.92 13.99
C PRO A 520 23.09 -14.28 14.60
N GLY A 521 22.91 -15.36 13.83
CA GLY A 521 23.31 -16.72 14.20
C GLY A 521 24.78 -16.82 14.60
N SER A 522 25.68 -16.43 13.70
CA SER A 522 27.11 -16.38 13.96
C SER A 522 27.53 -15.37 15.03
N ASN A 523 26.69 -14.35 15.27
CA ASN A 523 26.89 -13.33 16.29
C ASN A 523 26.23 -13.71 17.63
N GLY A 524 25.82 -14.98 17.80
CA GLY A 524 25.39 -15.56 19.07
C GLY A 524 23.88 -15.64 19.30
N ARG A 525 23.05 -15.32 18.30
CA ARG A 525 21.59 -15.54 18.35
C ARG A 525 21.22 -16.91 17.82
N VAL A 526 21.09 -17.88 18.71
CA VAL A 526 20.71 -19.26 18.38
C VAL A 526 19.43 -19.28 17.52
N GLY A 527 19.46 -20.02 16.39
CA GLY A 527 18.30 -20.18 15.49
C GLY A 527 18.00 -18.98 14.60
N ALA A 528 18.92 -18.02 14.47
CA ALA A 528 18.77 -16.84 13.61
C ALA A 528 19.83 -16.79 12.49
N GLY A 529 20.06 -17.92 11.83
CA GLY A 529 21.02 -18.07 10.73
C GLY A 529 20.53 -17.56 9.37
N TYR A 530 19.67 -16.53 9.31
CA TYR A 530 19.30 -15.96 8.00
C TYR A 530 20.49 -15.21 7.39
N GLY A 531 20.56 -15.23 6.06
CA GLY A 531 21.66 -14.65 5.28
C GLY A 531 22.15 -15.65 4.23
N GLY A 532 22.60 -15.14 3.08
CA GLY A 532 22.88 -15.94 1.88
C GLY A 532 21.75 -15.85 0.86
N PHE A 533 21.52 -16.93 0.12
CA PHE A 533 20.40 -17.02 -0.83
C PHE A 533 19.08 -17.08 -0.07
N SER A 534 18.16 -16.17 -0.36
CA SER A 534 16.87 -16.05 0.31
C SER A 534 15.74 -15.89 -0.68
N TRP A 535 14.57 -16.39 -0.27
CA TRP A 535 13.33 -16.32 -1.01
C TRP A 535 12.23 -15.84 -0.07
N ARG A 536 11.78 -14.60 -0.26
CA ARG A 536 10.65 -14.02 0.46
C ARG A 536 9.35 -14.32 -0.29
N PHE A 537 8.41 -15.01 0.34
CA PHE A 537 7.10 -15.31 -0.23
C PHE A 537 6.05 -14.23 0.13
N PRO A 538 5.00 -14.05 -0.69
CA PRO A 538 3.79 -13.31 -0.29
C PRO A 538 3.06 -13.97 0.88
N GLU A 539 2.11 -13.24 1.47
CA GLU A 539 1.14 -13.85 2.38
C GLU A 539 0.47 -15.04 1.70
N CYS A 540 0.44 -16.18 2.39
CA CYS A 540 -0.03 -17.45 1.85
C CYS A 540 -0.58 -18.33 2.97
N THR A 541 -1.33 -19.36 2.59
CA THR A 541 -1.97 -20.30 3.53
C THR A 541 -1.66 -21.74 3.15
N GLY A 542 -1.92 -22.68 4.06
CA GLY A 542 -1.74 -24.12 3.80
C GLY A 542 -0.29 -24.51 3.55
N VAL A 543 0.65 -23.84 4.24
CA VAL A 543 2.10 -24.02 4.04
C VAL A 543 2.55 -25.44 4.43
N VAL A 544 3.23 -26.12 3.51
CA VAL A 544 3.95 -27.36 3.74
C VAL A 544 5.40 -27.16 3.33
N VAL A 545 6.29 -27.23 4.32
CA VAL A 545 7.75 -27.16 4.11
C VAL A 545 8.37 -28.53 4.43
N ARG A 546 9.23 -29.03 3.55
CA ARG A 546 9.84 -30.36 3.71
C ARG A 546 11.22 -30.45 3.08
N THR A 547 12.00 -31.40 3.56
CA THR A 547 13.26 -31.87 2.98
C THR A 547 13.12 -33.36 2.65
N ALA A 548 14.23 -34.03 2.34
CA ALA A 548 14.24 -35.48 2.15
C ALA A 548 13.78 -36.25 3.41
N ASP A 549 14.08 -35.71 4.60
CA ASP A 549 14.00 -36.45 5.85
C ASP A 549 13.12 -35.78 6.93
N ALA A 550 12.62 -34.56 6.67
CA ALA A 550 11.85 -33.77 7.62
C ALA A 550 10.71 -32.99 6.97
N GLU A 551 9.68 -32.69 7.75
CA GLU A 551 8.52 -31.87 7.36
C GLU A 551 8.13 -30.93 8.52
N GLY A 552 7.68 -29.73 8.18
CA GLY A 552 7.29 -28.68 9.12
C GLY A 552 8.45 -27.75 9.49
N GLU A 553 8.13 -26.49 9.83
CA GLU A 553 9.12 -25.45 10.12
C GLU A 553 10.13 -25.90 11.19
N THR A 554 9.65 -26.40 12.33
CA THR A 554 10.51 -26.80 13.46
C THR A 554 11.55 -27.85 13.09
N ALA A 555 11.18 -28.83 12.25
CA ALA A 555 12.07 -29.94 11.89
C ALA A 555 13.02 -29.58 10.74
N VAL A 556 12.61 -28.67 9.85
CA VAL A 556 13.41 -28.27 8.68
C VAL A 556 14.36 -27.12 9.01
N HIS A 557 13.96 -26.20 9.88
CA HIS A 557 14.77 -25.03 10.24
C HIS A 557 16.11 -25.42 10.87
N GLY A 558 17.21 -25.10 10.20
CA GLY A 558 18.57 -25.46 10.60
C GLY A 558 19.03 -26.85 10.17
N SER A 559 18.18 -27.59 9.45
CA SER A 559 18.55 -28.90 8.90
C SER A 559 19.48 -28.75 7.69
N VAL A 560 20.41 -29.69 7.54
CA VAL A 560 21.25 -29.80 6.34
C VAL A 560 20.68 -30.92 5.49
N ALA A 561 20.14 -30.57 4.32
CA ALA A 561 19.54 -31.51 3.38
C ALA A 561 19.87 -31.08 1.95
N PRO A 562 19.93 -32.01 0.98
CA PRO A 562 20.25 -31.68 -0.42
C PRO A 562 19.22 -30.73 -1.06
N TRP A 563 18.01 -30.67 -0.52
CA TRP A 563 16.95 -29.82 -1.03
C TRP A 563 15.93 -29.47 0.06
N ILE A 564 15.21 -28.38 -0.17
CA ILE A 564 14.00 -27.96 0.55
C ILE A 564 12.87 -27.74 -0.46
N SER A 565 11.63 -28.01 -0.07
CA SER A 565 10.46 -27.59 -0.85
C SER A 565 9.44 -26.87 0.02
N TRP A 566 8.81 -25.86 -0.57
CA TRP A 566 7.71 -25.08 -0.03
C TRP A 566 6.49 -25.21 -0.94
N SER A 567 5.37 -25.69 -0.42
CA SER A 567 4.07 -25.72 -1.10
C SER A 567 3.07 -24.90 -0.30
N ALA A 568 2.33 -24.00 -0.95
CA ALA A 568 1.33 -23.15 -0.30
C ALA A 568 0.26 -22.66 -1.29
N VAL A 569 -0.81 -22.04 -0.78
CA VAL A 569 -1.83 -21.33 -1.56
C VAL A 569 -1.58 -19.83 -1.49
N PHE A 570 -1.35 -19.23 -2.67
CA PHE A 570 -1.14 -17.80 -2.88
C PHE A 570 -2.38 -17.15 -3.54
N ASP A 571 -2.40 -15.82 -3.67
CA ASP A 571 -3.51 -15.05 -4.30
C ASP A 571 -3.81 -15.49 -5.76
N GLY A 572 -2.85 -16.15 -6.43
CA GLY A 572 -3.02 -16.71 -7.79
C GLY A 572 -3.36 -18.20 -7.87
N GLY A 573 -3.33 -18.91 -6.73
CA GLY A 573 -3.52 -20.35 -6.67
C GLY A 573 -2.41 -21.10 -5.90
N PRO A 574 -2.51 -22.43 -5.82
CA PRO A 574 -1.49 -23.25 -5.19
C PRO A 574 -0.21 -23.29 -6.04
N ALA A 575 0.95 -23.24 -5.38
CA ALA A 575 2.25 -23.39 -6.05
C ALA A 575 3.25 -24.14 -5.16
N THR A 576 4.25 -24.74 -5.81
CA THR A 576 5.36 -25.45 -5.16
C THR A 576 6.69 -24.94 -5.68
N ILE A 577 7.59 -24.62 -4.75
CA ILE A 577 8.96 -24.18 -5.00
C ILE A 577 9.88 -25.21 -4.36
N ARG A 578 10.79 -25.80 -5.11
CA ARG A 578 11.80 -26.74 -4.61
C ARG A 578 13.18 -26.19 -4.92
N ILE A 579 14.03 -26.05 -3.91
CA ILE A 579 15.40 -25.52 -4.04
C ILE A 579 16.38 -26.64 -3.69
N GLU A 580 17.32 -26.91 -4.59
CA GLU A 580 18.43 -27.85 -4.41
C GLU A 580 19.72 -27.05 -4.17
N ALA A 581 20.49 -27.44 -3.16
CA ALA A 581 21.84 -26.93 -2.90
C ALA A 581 22.84 -27.74 -3.75
N LEU A 582 23.70 -27.05 -4.50
CA LEU A 582 24.67 -27.67 -5.41
C LEU A 582 26.09 -27.53 -4.84
N ASP A 583 26.68 -28.65 -4.44
CA ASP A 583 28.07 -28.76 -3.96
C ASP A 583 28.37 -27.97 -2.67
N HIS A 584 27.37 -27.75 -1.80
CA HIS A 584 27.55 -27.22 -0.45
C HIS A 584 26.52 -27.80 0.54
N HIS A 585 26.74 -27.56 1.83
CA HIS A 585 25.98 -28.14 2.93
C HIS A 585 25.51 -27.08 3.93
N ASP A 586 25.13 -25.91 3.41
CA ASP A 586 24.58 -24.84 4.25
C ASP A 586 23.23 -25.31 4.84
N PRO A 587 22.94 -25.00 6.12
CA PRO A 587 21.63 -25.30 6.69
C PRO A 587 20.50 -24.53 6.00
N TRP A 588 19.31 -25.11 5.97
CA TRP A 588 18.11 -24.41 5.48
C TRP A 588 17.53 -23.50 6.57
N PHE A 589 17.33 -22.23 6.23
CA PHE A 589 16.55 -21.30 7.04
C PHE A 589 15.10 -21.33 6.59
N VAL A 590 14.19 -21.48 7.54
CA VAL A 590 12.73 -21.50 7.30
C VAL A 590 12.02 -20.60 8.30
N ARG A 591 11.08 -19.80 7.81
CA ARG A 591 10.02 -19.14 8.59
C ARG A 591 8.71 -19.34 7.85
N ALA A 592 7.69 -19.83 8.54
CA ALA A 592 6.34 -20.00 8.03
C ALA A 592 5.31 -19.42 8.98
N GLU A 593 5.51 -19.56 10.29
CA GLU A 593 4.60 -19.01 11.31
C GLU A 593 4.75 -17.49 11.47
N GLU A 594 5.99 -16.99 11.59
CA GLU A 594 6.25 -15.56 11.82
C GLU A 594 6.05 -14.77 10.53
N TYR A 595 6.62 -15.28 9.44
CA TYR A 595 6.49 -14.71 8.11
C TYR A 595 6.90 -15.73 7.03
N PRO A 596 6.37 -15.67 5.80
CA PRO A 596 6.68 -16.65 4.75
C PRO A 596 8.07 -16.45 4.11
N ALA A 597 9.06 -17.28 4.44
CA ALA A 597 10.38 -17.26 3.81
C ALA A 597 11.16 -18.57 3.93
N ILE A 598 12.00 -18.86 2.92
CA ILE A 598 13.06 -19.88 3.01
C ILE A 598 14.38 -19.31 2.50
N GLY A 599 15.50 -19.90 2.92
CA GLY A 599 16.82 -19.52 2.44
C GLY A 599 17.89 -20.54 2.80
N SER A 600 19.07 -20.38 2.22
CA SER A 600 20.27 -21.14 2.54
C SER A 600 21.14 -20.32 3.48
N ALA A 601 21.26 -20.77 4.73
CA ALA A 601 22.00 -20.10 5.79
C ALA A 601 23.51 -20.19 5.55
N LEU A 602 24.08 -19.13 4.96
CA LEU A 602 25.52 -19.05 4.73
C LEU A 602 26.31 -19.05 6.04
N ALA A 603 25.74 -18.50 7.10
CA ALA A 603 26.34 -18.36 8.42
C ALA A 603 25.33 -18.73 9.51
N TRP A 604 25.25 -20.03 9.83
CA TRP A 604 24.31 -20.53 10.84
C TRP A 604 24.75 -20.22 12.27
N ASP A 605 25.93 -20.70 12.66
CA ASP A 605 26.54 -20.55 13.98
C ASP A 605 27.96 -19.96 13.91
N ILE A 606 28.60 -20.01 12.75
CA ILE A 606 29.95 -19.48 12.49
C ILE A 606 29.92 -18.68 11.18
N PRO A 607 30.64 -17.55 11.07
CA PRO A 607 30.73 -16.81 9.81
C PRO A 607 31.40 -17.67 8.72
N ALA A 608 30.87 -17.61 7.50
CA ALA A 608 31.60 -18.11 6.34
C ALA A 608 32.78 -17.18 6.03
N VAL A 609 33.89 -17.73 5.56
CA VAL A 609 35.11 -16.94 5.30
C VAL A 609 35.47 -17.00 3.83
N VAL A 610 35.58 -15.83 3.20
CA VAL A 610 36.10 -15.68 1.83
C VAL A 610 37.60 -15.42 1.94
N GLN A 611 38.40 -16.38 1.49
CA GLN A 611 39.86 -16.27 1.55
C GLN A 611 40.39 -15.48 0.34
N PRO A 612 41.45 -14.67 0.49
CA PRO A 612 42.11 -14.02 -0.63
C PRO A 612 42.54 -15.04 -1.68
N GLY A 613 42.17 -14.79 -2.94
CA GLY A 613 42.50 -15.68 -4.06
C GLY A 613 41.70 -17.00 -4.15
N ALA A 614 40.81 -17.29 -3.20
CA ALA A 614 39.96 -18.49 -3.21
C ALA A 614 38.48 -18.10 -3.01
N PRO A 615 37.69 -18.00 -4.11
CA PRO A 615 36.30 -17.55 -4.01
C PRO A 615 35.42 -18.54 -3.25
N LEU A 616 34.44 -18.00 -2.52
CA LEU A 616 33.37 -18.78 -1.92
C LEU A 616 32.20 -18.86 -2.91
N VAL A 617 31.86 -20.06 -3.36
CA VAL A 617 30.78 -20.26 -4.34
C VAL A 617 29.56 -20.87 -3.67
N ARG A 618 28.38 -20.36 -4.00
CA ARG A 618 27.08 -20.95 -3.67
C ARG A 618 26.21 -21.05 -4.90
N SER A 619 25.73 -22.26 -5.16
CA SER A 619 24.97 -22.58 -6.36
C SER A 619 23.70 -23.33 -6.00
N PHE A 620 22.59 -22.94 -6.62
CA PHE A 620 21.27 -23.47 -6.35
C PHE A 620 20.54 -23.81 -7.63
N ARG A 621 19.63 -24.79 -7.54
CA ARG A 621 18.62 -25.05 -8.57
C ARG A 621 17.24 -24.99 -7.94
N ALA A 622 16.43 -24.02 -8.33
CA ALA A 622 15.04 -23.92 -7.93
C ALA A 622 14.12 -24.40 -9.05
N THR A 623 13.10 -25.21 -8.73
CA THR A 623 12.00 -25.57 -9.64
C THR A 623 10.70 -24.95 -9.11
N ILE A 624 9.96 -24.28 -9.98
CA ILE A 624 8.74 -23.53 -9.67
C ILE A 624 7.59 -24.11 -10.50
N THR A 625 6.55 -24.62 -9.84
CA THR A 625 5.42 -25.30 -10.49
C THR A 625 4.09 -24.82 -9.91
N ASP A 626 3.07 -24.76 -10.75
CA ASP A 626 1.67 -24.66 -10.31
C ASP A 626 1.24 -25.93 -9.55
N GLY A 627 0.39 -25.78 -8.54
CA GLY A 627 -0.10 -26.87 -7.68
C GLY A 627 0.85 -27.27 -6.55
N GLY A 628 0.47 -28.32 -5.80
CA GLY A 628 1.28 -28.85 -4.70
C GLY A 628 0.51 -29.74 -3.73
N THR A 629 1.25 -30.45 -2.88
CA THR A 629 0.70 -31.11 -1.69
C THR A 629 0.48 -30.03 -0.63
N LEU A 630 -0.77 -29.80 -0.23
CA LEU A 630 -1.15 -28.80 0.77
C LEU A 630 -1.46 -29.48 2.10
N ALA A 631 -1.30 -28.74 3.20
CA ALA A 631 -1.77 -29.20 4.51
C ALA A 631 -3.31 -29.31 4.45
N GLY A 632 -3.84 -30.44 4.93
CA GLY A 632 -5.28 -30.73 4.96
C GLY A 632 -6.03 -29.99 6.05
#